data_AF-A0A1Y1LK77-F1
#
_entry.id   AF-A0A1Y1LK77-F1
#
_cell.length_a   1.000
_cell.length_b   1.000
_cell.length_c   1.000
_cell.angle_alpha   90.00
_cell.angle_beta   90.00
_cell.angle_gamma   90.00
#
_symmetry.space_group_name_H-M   'P 1'
#
loop_
_entity.id
_entity.type
_entity.pdbx_description
1 polymer ?
#
loop_
_entity_poly.entity_id
_entity_poly.type
_entity_poly.pdbx_seq_one_letter_code
_entity_poly.pdbx_strand_id
1 'polypeptide(L)'
;MKLLCVAFAVVLGVSSKSFHANLGPEMACLKEQNLTLKDVFPYVHIVSDVNNEVVGRYLECVWKKWNILTSNGNVSGADIYKYLTNIYHNANLTENNKQEMRDASNKCAKVTDQSEWILANKVKNCIIKAVNEMPFLTQPKPHN
;
A
#
# COMPACT_ATOMS: atom_id res chain seq x y z
N MET A 1 -13.68 -45.08 -49.74
CA MET A 1 -13.04 -44.34 -50.85
C MET A 1 -13.49 -42.89 -50.77
N LYS A 2 -12.53 -41.97 -50.61
CA LYS A 2 -12.53 -40.52 -50.95
C LYS A 2 -13.70 -39.64 -50.43
N LEU A 3 -13.46 -38.80 -49.42
CA LEU A 3 -12.91 -37.42 -49.45
C LEU A 3 -13.93 -36.35 -49.86
N LEU A 4 -14.21 -35.42 -48.94
CA LEU A 4 -14.20 -33.94 -49.12
C LEU A 4 -14.68 -33.30 -47.80
N CYS A 5 -13.74 -32.74 -47.03
CA CYS A 5 -13.48 -31.30 -46.93
C CYS A 5 -14.63 -30.49 -46.33
N VAL A 6 -14.57 -30.25 -45.01
CA VAL A 6 -15.05 -29.00 -44.43
C VAL A 6 -13.96 -28.47 -43.50
N ALA A 7 -13.34 -27.39 -43.96
CA ALA A 7 -12.34 -26.61 -43.26
C ALA A 7 -13.00 -25.64 -42.26
N PHE A 8 -12.26 -25.36 -41.20
CA PHE A 8 -12.21 -24.09 -40.48
C PHE A 8 -13.50 -23.50 -39.88
N ALA A 9 -13.58 -23.55 -38.55
CA ALA A 9 -13.73 -22.33 -37.76
C ALA A 9 -13.04 -22.55 -36.41
N VAL A 10 -11.77 -22.13 -36.33
CA VAL A 10 -11.10 -21.85 -35.07
C VAL A 10 -11.89 -20.73 -34.42
N VAL A 11 -12.81 -21.06 -33.50
CA VAL A 11 -13.33 -20.06 -32.58
C VAL A 11 -12.16 -19.74 -31.66
N LEU A 12 -11.46 -18.67 -32.03
CA LEU A 12 -10.63 -17.87 -31.15
C LEU A 12 -11.52 -17.45 -29.97
N GLY A 13 -11.59 -18.33 -28.98
CA GLY A 13 -11.92 -17.95 -27.62
C GLY A 13 -10.82 -17.00 -27.20
N VAL A 14 -11.08 -15.72 -27.45
CA VAL A 14 -10.36 -14.58 -26.89
C VAL A 14 -10.26 -14.90 -25.41
N SER A 15 -9.10 -15.42 -25.01
CA SER A 15 -8.64 -15.31 -23.64
C SER A 15 -8.48 -13.82 -23.48
N SER A 16 -9.57 -13.17 -23.08
CA SER A 16 -9.52 -11.85 -22.50
C SER A 16 -8.40 -11.96 -21.49
N LYS A 17 -7.27 -11.31 -21.79
CA LYS A 17 -6.24 -11.04 -20.81
C LYS A 17 -6.99 -10.34 -19.70
N SER A 18 -7.40 -11.11 -18.70
CA SER A 18 -7.88 -10.57 -17.45
C SER A 18 -6.67 -9.79 -16.99
N PHE A 19 -6.72 -8.48 -17.18
CA PHE A 19 -5.74 -7.54 -16.69
C PHE A 19 -5.92 -7.56 -15.18
N HIS A 20 -5.44 -8.63 -14.55
CA HIS A 20 -5.19 -8.66 -13.13
C HIS A 20 -3.95 -7.79 -13.01
N ALA A 21 -4.16 -6.47 -13.02
CA ALA A 21 -3.24 -5.60 -12.31
C ALA A 21 -2.97 -6.33 -10.99
N ASN A 22 -1.70 -6.53 -10.66
CA ASN A 22 -1.32 -6.90 -9.30
C ASN A 22 -1.78 -5.74 -8.41
N LEU A 23 -3.06 -5.77 -8.09
CA LEU A 23 -3.74 -4.94 -7.16
C LEU A 23 -3.06 -5.32 -5.84
N GLY A 24 -2.20 -4.43 -5.35
CA GLY A 24 -1.27 -4.69 -4.27
C GLY A 24 -1.95 -5.12 -2.96
N PRO A 25 -1.20 -5.18 -1.85
CA PRO A 25 -1.72 -5.51 -0.52
C PRO A 25 -3.06 -4.85 -0.17
N GLU A 26 -3.27 -3.60 -0.57
CA GLU A 26 -4.46 -2.78 -0.32
C GLU A 26 -5.74 -3.43 -0.86
N MET A 27 -5.74 -3.83 -2.12
CA MET A 27 -6.94 -4.39 -2.77
C MET A 27 -7.21 -5.83 -2.34
N ALA A 28 -6.16 -6.60 -2.05
CA ALA A 28 -6.30 -7.92 -1.44
C ALA A 28 -7.02 -7.80 -0.09
N CYS A 29 -6.63 -6.83 0.75
CA CYS A 29 -7.24 -6.60 2.05
C CYS A 29 -8.68 -6.07 1.97
N LEU A 30 -9.00 -5.21 0.98
CA LEU A 30 -10.40 -4.83 0.72
C LEU A 30 -11.27 -6.06 0.46
N LYS A 31 -10.80 -6.97 -0.40
CA LYS A 31 -11.52 -8.20 -0.73
C LYS A 31 -11.65 -9.15 0.47
N GLU A 32 -10.55 -9.38 1.19
CA GLU A 32 -10.52 -10.28 2.36
C GLU A 32 -11.46 -9.82 3.47
N GLN A 33 -11.70 -8.51 3.59
CA GLN A 33 -12.55 -7.93 4.63
C GLN A 33 -13.95 -7.54 4.15
N ASN A 34 -14.30 -7.87 2.90
CA ASN A 34 -15.57 -7.49 2.28
C ASN A 34 -15.84 -5.97 2.34
N LEU A 35 -14.79 -5.18 2.10
CA LEU A 35 -14.81 -3.71 2.07
C LEU A 35 -14.68 -3.20 0.63
N THR A 36 -15.13 -1.96 0.44
CA THR A 36 -14.92 -1.20 -0.78
C THR A 36 -13.95 -0.04 -0.52
N LEU A 37 -13.40 0.53 -1.59
CA LEU A 37 -12.57 1.75 -1.49
C LEU A 37 -13.30 2.87 -0.74
N LYS A 38 -14.61 3.02 -0.88
CA LYS A 38 -15.38 4.08 -0.24
C LYS A 38 -15.35 4.00 1.29
N ASP A 39 -15.20 2.80 1.84
CA ASP A 39 -15.22 2.57 3.29
C ASP A 39 -13.93 3.04 3.96
N VAL A 40 -12.81 3.04 3.23
CA VAL A 40 -11.47 3.31 3.79
C VAL A 40 -10.80 4.56 3.24
N PHE A 41 -11.07 4.90 1.97
CA PHE A 41 -10.41 6.01 1.26
C PHE A 41 -10.45 7.35 2.00
N PRO A 42 -11.55 7.75 2.68
CA PRO A 42 -11.59 9.00 3.44
C PRO A 42 -10.58 9.07 4.61
N TYR A 43 -10.02 7.95 5.05
CA TYR A 43 -9.23 7.86 6.28
C TYR A 43 -7.75 7.49 6.05
N VAL A 44 -7.44 6.83 4.94
CA VAL A 44 -6.09 6.27 4.68
C VAL A 44 -5.07 7.32 4.25
N HIS A 45 -5.51 8.49 3.76
CA HIS A 45 -4.64 9.58 3.32
C HIS A 45 -4.59 10.77 4.29
N ILE A 46 -5.27 10.68 5.44
CA ILE A 46 -5.28 11.72 6.45
C ILE A 46 -4.90 11.16 7.83
N VAL A 47 -4.46 12.06 8.71
CA VAL A 47 -4.42 11.75 10.14
C VAL A 47 -5.87 11.66 10.63
N SER A 48 -6.29 10.50 11.12
CA SER A 48 -7.66 10.21 11.54
C SER A 48 -7.71 9.62 12.94
N ASP A 49 -8.91 9.45 13.48
CA ASP A 49 -9.12 8.71 14.72
C ASP A 49 -8.49 7.31 14.63
N VAL A 50 -7.80 6.93 15.70
CA VAL A 50 -7.14 5.62 15.84
C VAL A 50 -8.11 4.53 16.26
N ASN A 51 -9.31 4.89 16.74
CA ASN A 51 -10.34 3.96 17.21
C ASN A 51 -11.31 3.51 16.11
N ASN A 52 -11.12 3.93 14.85
CA ASN A 52 -11.88 3.40 13.73
C ASN A 52 -11.43 1.95 13.45
N GLU A 53 -12.17 0.98 13.98
CA GLU A 53 -11.85 -0.44 13.89
C GLU A 53 -11.89 -0.96 12.45
N VAL A 54 -12.85 -0.51 11.62
CA VAL A 54 -12.96 -0.94 10.22
C VAL A 54 -11.69 -0.58 9.45
N VAL A 55 -11.25 0.68 9.57
CA VAL A 55 -10.02 1.16 8.94
C VAL A 55 -8.79 0.50 9.57
N GLY A 56 -8.79 0.32 10.89
CA GLY A 56 -7.69 -0.31 11.62
C GLY A 56 -7.45 -1.75 11.19
N ARG A 57 -8.50 -2.55 11.06
CA ARG A 57 -8.41 -3.95 10.58
C ARG A 57 -7.96 -4.00 9.12
N TYR A 58 -8.48 -3.09 8.28
CA TYR A 58 -8.02 -2.96 6.91
C TYR A 58 -6.51 -2.68 6.85
N LEU A 59 -6.04 -1.69 7.59
CA LEU A 59 -4.63 -1.32 7.66
C LEU A 59 -3.76 -2.41 8.28
N GLU A 60 -4.23 -3.11 9.30
CA GLU A 60 -3.54 -4.25 9.91
C GLU A 60 -3.22 -5.31 8.85
N CYS A 61 -4.20 -5.66 8.02
CA CYS A 61 -4.02 -6.59 6.91
C CYS A 61 -2.99 -6.05 5.90
N VAL A 62 -3.10 -4.78 5.51
CA VAL A 62 -2.18 -4.16 4.54
C VAL A 62 -0.75 -4.16 5.07
N TRP A 63 -0.55 -3.75 6.32
CA TRP A 63 0.76 -3.69 6.96
C TRP A 63 1.39 -5.06 7.17
N LYS A 64 0.60 -6.09 7.48
CA LYS A 64 1.09 -7.47 7.55
C LYS A 64 1.58 -7.97 6.18
N LYS A 65 0.84 -7.68 5.10
CA LYS A 65 1.27 -8.06 3.73
C LYS A 65 2.48 -7.27 3.23
N TRP A 66 2.66 -6.03 3.71
CA TRP A 66 3.88 -5.24 3.46
C TRP A 66 5.05 -5.61 4.38
N ASN A 67 4.87 -6.52 5.35
CA ASN A 67 5.80 -6.82 6.45
C ASN A 67 6.14 -5.60 7.33
N ILE A 68 5.34 -4.53 7.27
CA ILE A 68 5.46 -3.37 8.16
C ILE A 68 5.05 -3.76 9.58
N LEU A 69 3.99 -4.54 9.73
CA LEU A 69 3.51 -5.06 11.00
C LEU A 69 3.73 -6.57 11.04
N THR A 70 4.49 -7.05 12.01
CA THR A 70 4.74 -8.49 12.20
C THR A 70 3.68 -9.13 13.08
N SER A 71 3.57 -10.46 13.07
CA SER A 71 2.60 -11.23 13.87
C SER A 71 2.78 -11.14 15.40
N ASN A 72 3.89 -10.58 15.86
CA ASN A 72 4.18 -10.28 17.26
C ASN A 72 3.97 -8.78 17.60
N GLY A 73 3.29 -8.02 16.75
CA GLY A 73 2.95 -6.62 17.01
C GLY A 73 4.13 -5.65 16.91
N ASN A 74 5.25 -6.04 16.28
CA ASN A 74 6.38 -5.14 16.04
C ASN A 74 6.22 -4.42 14.69
N VAL A 75 6.75 -3.20 14.64
CA VAL A 75 6.72 -2.36 13.43
C VAL A 75 8.11 -2.26 12.82
N SER A 76 8.24 -2.57 11.52
CA SER A 76 9.51 -2.55 10.79
C SER A 76 9.76 -1.19 10.12
N GLY A 77 10.74 -0.44 10.62
CA GLY A 77 11.18 0.81 10.01
C GLY A 77 11.76 0.62 8.60
N ALA A 78 12.44 -0.50 8.36
CA ALA A 78 12.98 -0.85 7.06
C ALA A 78 11.87 -1.08 6.01
N ASP A 79 10.79 -1.76 6.40
CA ASP A 79 9.66 -2.02 5.51
C ASP A 79 8.78 -0.78 5.30
N ILE A 80 8.66 0.11 6.31
CA ILE A 80 8.03 1.44 6.11
C ILE A 80 8.83 2.25 5.09
N TYR A 81 10.16 2.28 5.21
CA TYR A 81 11.02 2.97 4.25
C TYR A 81 10.85 2.39 2.84
N LYS A 82 10.86 1.06 2.72
CA LYS A 82 10.61 0.36 1.44
C LYS A 82 9.25 0.74 0.85
N TYR A 83 8.19 0.73 1.67
CA TYR A 83 6.85 1.15 1.25
C TYR A 83 6.82 2.59 0.73
N LEU A 84 7.44 3.54 1.44
CA LEU A 84 7.55 4.92 0.98
C LEU A 84 8.33 5.05 -0.32
N THR A 85 9.45 4.35 -0.47
CA THR A 85 10.21 4.36 -1.73
C THR A 85 9.42 3.76 -2.90
N ASN A 86 8.52 2.81 -2.64
CA ASN A 86 7.63 2.25 -3.66
C ASN A 86 6.56 3.28 -4.09
N ILE A 87 5.99 4.05 -3.15
CA ILE A 87 5.04 5.12 -3.46
C ILE A 87 5.73 6.24 -4.25
N TYR A 88 6.88 6.69 -3.77
CA TYR A 88 7.62 7.83 -4.31
C TYR A 88 8.75 7.40 -5.26
N HIS A 89 8.61 6.25 -5.95
CA HIS A 89 9.66 5.68 -6.81
C HIS A 89 10.08 6.61 -7.96
N ASN A 90 9.19 7.53 -8.38
CA ASN A 90 9.46 8.52 -9.43
C ASN A 90 10.07 9.83 -8.90
N ALA A 91 10.19 9.99 -7.57
CA ALA A 91 10.84 11.16 -7.00
C ALA A 91 12.35 11.04 -7.21
N ASN A 92 12.98 12.09 -7.75
CA ASN A 92 14.44 12.15 -7.87
C ASN A 92 15.05 12.49 -6.49
N LEU A 93 15.17 11.49 -5.63
CA LEU A 93 15.58 11.65 -4.23
C LEU A 93 17.11 11.69 -4.10
N THR A 94 17.61 12.74 -3.45
CA THR A 94 19.01 12.81 -3.01
C THR A 94 19.29 11.80 -1.89
N GLU A 95 20.56 11.53 -1.59
CA GLU A 95 20.91 10.67 -0.44
C GLU A 95 20.46 11.27 0.90
N ASN A 96 20.49 12.60 1.04
CA ASN A 96 19.95 13.27 2.23
C ASN A 96 18.43 13.04 2.36
N ASN A 97 17.67 13.16 1.27
CA ASN A 97 16.23 12.88 1.28
C ASN A 97 15.94 11.43 1.68
N LYS A 98 16.70 10.47 1.13
CA LYS A 98 16.57 9.06 1.49
C LYS A 98 16.91 8.81 2.96
N GLN A 99 17.90 9.51 3.50
CA GLN A 99 18.26 9.42 4.91
C GLN A 99 17.13 9.95 5.80
N GLU A 100 16.57 11.11 5.47
CA GLU A 100 15.44 11.69 6.19
C GLU A 100 14.21 10.75 6.19
N MET A 101 13.91 10.14 5.04
CA MET A 101 12.86 9.11 4.94
C MET A 101 13.14 7.89 5.83
N ARG A 102 14.39 7.41 5.89
CA ARG A 102 14.79 6.30 6.78
C ARG A 102 14.62 6.68 8.24
N ASP A 103 15.06 7.86 8.64
CA ASP A 103 14.97 8.33 10.02
C ASP A 103 13.51 8.48 10.46
N ALA A 104 12.66 9.03 9.58
CA ALA A 104 11.23 9.13 9.83
C ALA A 104 10.54 7.74 9.93
N SER A 105 10.95 6.80 9.08
CA SER A 105 10.45 5.41 9.11
C SER A 105 10.85 4.69 10.40
N ASN A 106 12.11 4.88 10.85
CA ASN A 106 12.62 4.35 12.12
C ASN A 106 11.94 5.01 13.33
N LYS A 107 11.53 6.28 13.23
CA LYS A 107 10.70 6.94 14.24
C LYS A 107 9.32 6.29 14.33
N CYS A 108 8.68 6.00 13.20
CA CYS A 108 7.38 5.31 13.19
C CYS A 108 7.43 3.85 13.65
N ALA A 109 8.57 3.18 13.48
CA ALA A 109 8.80 1.83 14.01
C ALA A 109 8.71 1.74 15.55
N LYS A 110 8.84 2.87 16.26
CA LYS A 110 8.74 2.93 17.73
C LYS A 110 7.31 3.04 18.25
N VAL A 111 6.33 3.15 17.35
CA VAL A 111 4.92 3.19 17.71
C VAL A 111 4.50 1.82 18.24
N THR A 112 3.82 1.80 19.39
CA THR A 112 3.33 0.57 20.02
C THR A 112 1.86 0.71 20.44
N ASP A 113 1.17 -0.41 20.48
CA ASP A 113 -0.15 -0.60 21.07
C ASP A 113 -0.35 -2.08 21.40
N GLN A 114 -1.29 -2.40 22.31
CA GLN A 114 -1.66 -3.78 22.62
C GLN A 114 -2.63 -4.35 21.57
N SER A 115 -3.42 -3.49 20.92
CA SER A 115 -4.34 -3.87 19.86
C SER A 115 -3.69 -3.65 18.50
N GLU A 116 -3.55 -4.71 17.70
CA GLU A 116 -2.91 -4.65 16.38
C GLU A 116 -3.62 -3.69 15.41
N TRP A 117 -4.96 -3.62 15.46
CA TRP A 117 -5.71 -2.71 14.58
C TRP A 117 -5.57 -1.24 15.01
N ILE A 118 -5.43 -0.96 16.32
CA ILE A 118 -5.11 0.40 16.82
C ILE A 118 -3.67 0.75 16.45
N LEU A 119 -2.74 -0.18 16.62
CA LEU A 119 -1.36 -0.04 16.20
C LEU A 119 -1.27 0.31 14.71
N ALA A 120 -2.01 -0.40 13.86
CA ALA A 120 -2.04 -0.14 12.43
C ALA A 120 -2.51 1.29 12.08
N ASN A 121 -3.54 1.78 12.77
CA ASN A 121 -4.00 3.17 12.63
C ASN A 121 -2.94 4.17 13.11
N LYS A 122 -2.27 3.90 14.23
CA LYS A 122 -1.19 4.76 14.75
C LYS A 122 0.01 4.81 13.81
N VAL A 123 0.43 3.67 13.25
CA VAL A 123 1.51 3.58 12.25
C VAL A 123 1.15 4.42 11.02
N LYS A 124 -0.06 4.25 10.48
CA LYS A 124 -0.57 5.06 9.37
C LYS A 124 -0.53 6.56 9.67
N ASN A 125 -1.02 6.97 10.84
CA ASN A 125 -0.97 8.37 11.27
C ASN A 125 0.47 8.90 11.39
N CYS A 126 1.40 8.07 11.88
CA CYS A 126 2.81 8.44 11.95
C CYS A 126 3.42 8.67 10.56
N ILE A 127 3.17 7.74 9.62
CA ILE A 127 3.67 7.83 8.24
C ILE A 127 3.16 9.11 7.56
N ILE A 128 1.87 9.43 7.70
CA ILE A 128 1.30 10.64 7.08
C ILE A 128 1.93 11.91 7.67
N LYS A 129 2.11 11.97 8.99
CA LYS A 129 2.77 13.11 9.64
C LYS A 129 4.21 13.27 9.14
N ALA A 130 4.96 12.17 9.07
CA ALA A 130 6.32 12.16 8.53
C ALA A 130 6.37 12.65 7.08
N VAL A 131 5.45 12.18 6.21
CA VAL A 131 5.37 12.63 4.82
C VAL A 131 5.07 14.13 4.74
N ASN A 132 4.17 14.65 5.58
CA ASN A 132 3.84 16.07 5.61
C ASN A 132 5.01 16.95 6.10
N GLU A 133 5.92 16.40 6.91
CA GLU A 133 7.15 17.06 7.36
C GLU A 133 8.25 17.04 6.28
N MET A 134 8.12 16.21 5.23
CA MET A 134 9.10 16.04 4.14
C MET A 134 8.62 16.71 2.84
N PRO A 135 8.88 18.02 2.63
CA PRO A 135 8.33 18.77 1.50
C PRO A 135 8.80 18.25 0.13
N PHE A 136 9.94 17.58 0.04
CA PHE A 136 10.44 16.98 -1.20
C PHE A 136 9.61 15.78 -1.70
N LEU A 137 8.68 15.26 -0.89
CA LEU A 137 7.74 14.22 -1.30
C LEU A 137 6.43 14.77 -1.87
N THR A 138 6.12 16.04 -1.64
CA THR A 138 4.84 16.67 -1.99
C THR A 138 4.96 17.81 -3.01
N GLN A 139 6.17 18.32 -3.27
CA GLN A 139 6.34 19.42 -4.22
C GLN A 139 6.46 18.92 -5.68
N PRO A 140 5.58 19.36 -6.59
CA PRO A 140 5.91 19.34 -8.01
C PRO A 140 7.14 20.21 -8.24
N LYS A 141 8.13 19.70 -8.99
CA LYS A 141 9.31 20.50 -9.36
C LYS A 141 8.83 21.77 -10.07
N PRO A 142 9.35 22.97 -9.74
CA PRO A 142 9.15 24.12 -10.61
C PRO A 142 9.75 23.79 -11.98
N HIS A 143 8.96 23.99 -13.03
CA HIS A 143 9.46 23.98 -14.40
C HIS A 143 10.40 25.19 -14.56
N ASN A 144 11.70 24.92 -14.70
CA ASN A 144 12.65 25.89 -15.25
C ASN A 144 12.62 25.81 -16.78
#